data_AF-A0AAE9FF20-F1
#
_entry.id   AF-A0AAE9FF20-F1
#
_cell.length_a   1.000
_cell.length_b   1.000
_cell.length_c   1.000
_cell.angle_alpha   90.00
_cell.angle_beta   90.00
_cell.angle_gamma   90.00
#
_symmetry.space_group_name_H-M   'P 1'
#
loop_
_entity.id
_entity.type
_entity.pdbx_description
1 polymer ?
#
loop_
_entity_poly.entity_id
_entity_poly.type
_entity_poly.pdbx_seq_one_letter_code
_entity_poly.pdbx_strand_id
1 'polypeptide(L)'
;MHPLFTHLLAFTFALKTAEACVATSPGGTATTTAAPTACKSCTLDTVTHIMISEGTKEFTSDTIDTSGTCAVRTAVCDGFSADSGVIITFNRDQAGATPTGTGTVSATLVCNDAGEWTLEGETIVITEIECQSTP
;
A
#
# COMPACT_ATOMS: atom_id res chain seq x y z
N MET A 1 52.48 -32.95 -41.89
CA MET A 1 53.14 -33.99 -41.09
C MET A 1 52.52 -33.97 -39.70
N HIS A 2 51.74 -35.00 -39.35
CA HIS A 2 51.45 -35.40 -37.96
C HIS A 2 52.76 -35.89 -37.28
N PRO A 3 52.86 -36.20 -35.95
CA PRO A 3 51.79 -36.44 -34.96
C PRO A 3 52.11 -35.98 -33.50
N LEU A 4 51.22 -36.38 -32.56
CA LEU A 4 51.41 -36.61 -31.10
C LEU A 4 51.39 -35.33 -30.23
N PHE A 5 50.61 -35.22 -29.15
CA PHE A 5 50.45 -36.20 -28.07
C PHE A 5 49.06 -36.09 -27.41
N THR A 6 48.38 -37.23 -27.38
CA THR A 6 47.18 -37.55 -26.61
C THR A 6 47.53 -37.65 -25.12
N HIS A 7 46.83 -36.94 -24.24
CA HIS A 7 46.48 -37.26 -22.83
C HIS A 7 45.66 -36.06 -22.30
N LEU A 8 44.47 -36.19 -21.72
CA LEU A 8 44.27 -36.69 -20.36
C LEU A 8 42.77 -36.98 -20.13
N LEU A 9 42.50 -38.22 -19.73
CA LEU A 9 41.61 -38.66 -18.63
C LEU A 9 40.29 -37.88 -18.42
N ALA A 10 39.22 -38.51 -18.91
CA ALA A 10 37.85 -38.29 -18.47
C ALA A 10 37.69 -38.56 -16.97
N PHE A 11 37.32 -37.54 -16.19
CA PHE A 11 36.86 -37.69 -14.81
C PHE A 11 35.34 -37.83 -14.82
N THR A 12 34.88 -39.08 -14.67
CA THR A 12 33.50 -39.45 -14.37
C THR A 12 33.18 -39.10 -12.91
N PHE A 13 32.54 -37.96 -12.69
CA PHE A 13 31.91 -37.67 -11.40
C PHE A 13 30.55 -38.38 -11.34
N ALA A 14 30.52 -39.54 -10.67
CA ALA A 14 29.30 -40.21 -10.26
C ALA A 14 28.66 -39.43 -9.08
N LEU A 15 27.79 -38.46 -9.37
CA LEU A 15 26.90 -37.93 -8.34
C LEU A 15 25.77 -38.93 -8.11
N LYS A 16 25.87 -39.59 -6.96
CA LYS A 16 24.89 -40.47 -6.34
C LYS A 16 23.55 -39.73 -6.22
N THR A 17 22.55 -40.14 -7.00
CA THR A 17 21.17 -39.71 -6.82
C THR A 17 20.68 -40.23 -5.47
N ALA A 18 20.55 -39.33 -4.49
CA ALA A 18 19.77 -39.63 -3.31
C ALA A 18 18.30 -39.62 -3.73
N GLU A 19 17.73 -40.81 -3.91
CA GLU A 19 16.29 -40.99 -3.98
C GLU A 19 15.71 -40.63 -2.61
N ALA A 20 15.26 -39.39 -2.46
CA ALA A 20 14.33 -39.07 -1.40
C ALA A 20 13.01 -39.75 -1.76
N CYS A 21 12.70 -40.84 -1.06
CA CYS A 21 11.39 -41.45 -1.05
C CYS A 21 10.37 -40.42 -0.57
N VAL A 22 9.73 -39.72 -1.51
CA VAL A 22 8.53 -38.93 -1.21
C VAL A 22 7.42 -39.94 -0.98
N ALA A 23 7.10 -40.20 0.29
CA ALA A 23 5.87 -40.86 0.67
C ALA A 23 4.70 -39.97 0.24
N THR A 24 4.17 -40.18 -0.97
CA THR A 24 2.87 -39.64 -1.38
C THR A 24 1.80 -40.35 -0.58
N SER A 25 1.37 -39.72 0.52
CA SER A 25 0.07 -39.99 1.13
C SER A 25 -0.99 -39.23 0.33
N PRO A 26 -1.98 -39.89 -0.30
CA PRO A 26 -3.08 -39.20 -0.93
C PRO A 26 -4.10 -38.84 0.16
N GLY A 27 -4.15 -37.58 0.59
CA GLY A 27 -5.22 -37.16 1.51
C GLY A 27 -5.04 -35.90 2.32
N GLY A 28 -4.05 -35.05 2.02
CA GLY A 28 -3.95 -33.74 2.64
C GLY A 28 -4.39 -32.65 1.66
N THR A 29 -5.67 -32.25 1.68
CA THR A 29 -6.05 -30.95 1.13
C THR A 29 -5.33 -29.91 2.01
N ALA A 30 -4.18 -29.43 1.55
CA ALA A 30 -3.47 -28.34 2.19
C ALA A 30 -4.38 -27.12 2.11
N THR A 31 -5.18 -26.92 3.14
CA THR A 31 -5.96 -25.70 3.31
C THR A 31 -4.94 -24.69 3.82
N THR A 32 -4.30 -23.98 2.90
CA THR A 32 -3.50 -22.81 3.27
C THR A 32 -4.48 -21.77 3.80
N THR A 33 -4.65 -21.71 5.12
CA THR A 33 -5.35 -20.61 5.78
C THR A 33 -4.63 -19.34 5.36
N ALA A 34 -5.29 -18.49 4.58
CA ALA A 34 -4.78 -17.16 4.26
C ALA A 34 -4.46 -16.45 5.59
N ALA A 35 -3.31 -15.77 5.64
CA ALA A 35 -2.98 -14.98 6.81
C ALA A 35 -4.12 -13.99 7.09
N PRO A 36 -4.50 -13.76 8.36
CA PRO A 36 -5.51 -12.77 8.69
C PRO A 36 -5.08 -11.41 8.12
N THR A 37 -5.97 -10.76 7.36
CA THR A 37 -5.72 -9.42 6.81
C THR A 37 -5.81 -8.37 7.91
N ALA A 38 -4.87 -7.43 7.91
CA ALA A 38 -4.90 -6.28 8.81
C ALA A 38 -5.73 -5.11 8.24
N CYS A 39 -6.47 -5.30 7.13
CA CYS A 39 -7.14 -4.20 6.44
C CYS A 39 -8.32 -3.55 7.19
N LYS A 40 -8.60 -3.96 8.43
CA LYS A 40 -9.53 -3.27 9.35
C LYS A 40 -8.85 -2.68 10.59
N SER A 41 -7.52 -2.76 10.69
CA SER A 41 -6.78 -2.34 11.88
C SER A 41 -6.33 -0.89 11.86
N CYS A 42 -6.44 -0.21 10.72
CA CYS A 42 -6.02 1.18 10.62
C CYS A 42 -6.88 2.09 11.52
N THR A 43 -6.23 3.06 12.15
CA THR A 43 -6.84 4.05 13.04
C THR A 43 -6.61 5.45 12.51
N LEU A 44 -7.24 6.47 13.12
CA LEU A 44 -7.08 7.86 12.67
C LEU A 44 -5.67 8.39 12.96
N ASP A 45 -5.07 7.98 14.08
CA ASP A 45 -3.79 8.47 14.60
C ASP A 45 -2.56 8.03 13.79
N THR A 46 -2.70 7.08 12.87
CA THR A 46 -1.60 6.65 11.98
C THR A 46 -1.35 7.63 10.82
N VAL A 47 -2.26 8.58 10.57
CA VAL A 47 -2.05 9.67 9.58
C VAL A 47 -2.14 11.00 10.29
N THR A 48 -1.08 11.78 10.20
CA THR A 48 -1.00 13.10 10.83
C THR A 48 -1.71 14.14 9.96
N HIS A 49 -2.54 14.98 10.58
CA HIS A 49 -2.97 16.23 9.96
C HIS A 49 -1.84 17.25 10.09
N ILE A 50 -1.26 17.66 8.97
CA ILE A 50 -0.21 18.68 8.96
C ILE A 50 -0.81 20.04 8.56
N MET A 51 -0.17 21.10 9.02
CA MET A 51 -0.56 22.49 8.74
C MET A 51 0.69 23.33 8.44
N ILE A 52 1.23 23.15 7.24
CA ILE A 52 2.50 23.73 6.79
C ILE A 52 2.34 24.68 5.61
N SER A 53 1.31 24.50 4.80
CA SER A 53 1.11 25.23 3.56
C SER A 53 0.27 26.49 3.74
N GLU A 54 0.33 27.40 2.77
CA GLU A 54 -0.57 28.56 2.74
C GLU A 54 -2.03 28.10 2.59
N GLY A 55 -2.94 28.80 3.27
CA GLY A 55 -4.36 28.47 3.27
C GLY A 55 -4.70 27.19 4.03
N THR A 56 -3.74 26.60 4.76
CA THR A 56 -3.98 25.40 5.55
C THR A 56 -5.00 25.63 6.66
N LYS A 57 -5.82 24.62 6.92
CA LYS A 57 -6.83 24.61 7.98
C LYS A 57 -7.14 23.19 8.42
N GLU A 58 -7.83 23.10 9.55
CA GLU A 58 -8.39 21.83 10.03
C GLU A 58 -9.41 21.25 9.04
N PHE A 59 -9.46 19.92 8.96
CA PHE A 59 -10.51 19.20 8.25
C PHE A 59 -11.87 19.43 8.91
N THR A 60 -12.93 19.52 8.12
CA THR A 60 -14.31 19.62 8.63
C THR A 60 -14.71 18.31 9.31
N SER A 61 -14.35 17.18 8.72
CA SER A 61 -14.60 15.86 9.30
C SER A 61 -13.55 14.86 8.84
N ASP A 62 -13.24 13.90 9.69
CA ASP A 62 -12.39 12.77 9.37
C ASP A 62 -12.91 11.53 10.09
N THR A 63 -13.34 10.52 9.34
CA THR A 63 -14.10 9.38 9.87
C THR A 63 -13.65 8.08 9.25
N ILE A 64 -13.83 6.97 9.98
CA ILE A 64 -13.54 5.62 9.50
C ILE A 64 -14.82 4.79 9.47
N ASP A 65 -15.09 4.18 8.33
CA ASP A 65 -16.08 3.12 8.15
C ASP A 65 -15.40 1.75 8.12
N THR A 66 -15.83 0.83 8.98
CA THR A 66 -15.33 -0.55 9.08
C THR A 66 -16.37 -1.60 8.69
N SER A 67 -17.54 -1.17 8.22
CA SER A 67 -18.66 -2.04 7.85
C SER A 67 -18.40 -2.86 6.57
N GLY A 68 -17.55 -2.34 5.67
CA GLY A 68 -17.16 -2.99 4.41
C GLY A 68 -16.10 -4.08 4.55
N THR A 69 -15.44 -4.42 3.43
CA THR A 69 -14.35 -5.43 3.39
C THR A 69 -13.14 -4.98 4.17
N CYS A 70 -12.66 -3.76 3.91
CA CYS A 70 -11.56 -3.11 4.61
C CYS A 70 -12.04 -1.79 5.20
N ALA A 71 -11.29 -1.25 6.15
CA ALA A 71 -11.56 0.06 6.73
C ALA A 71 -11.35 1.13 5.66
N VAL A 72 -12.28 2.06 5.58
CA VAL A 72 -12.26 3.20 4.66
C VAL A 72 -12.27 4.46 5.49
N ARG A 73 -11.32 5.36 5.27
CA ARG A 73 -11.26 6.68 5.90
C ARG A 73 -11.71 7.74 4.92
N THR A 74 -12.60 8.62 5.36
CA THR A 74 -13.08 9.75 4.58
C THR A 74 -12.75 11.05 5.32
N ALA A 75 -11.88 11.85 4.70
CA ALA A 75 -11.52 13.18 5.18
C ALA A 75 -12.19 14.24 4.30
N VAL A 76 -12.85 15.22 4.92
CA VAL A 76 -13.60 16.29 4.27
C VAL A 76 -12.98 17.62 4.61
N CYS A 77 -12.66 18.40 3.58
CA CYS A 77 -12.10 19.73 3.66
C CYS A 77 -13.11 20.71 3.06
N ASP A 78 -13.75 21.53 3.89
CA ASP A 78 -14.52 22.68 3.41
C ASP A 78 -13.64 23.90 3.27
N GLY A 79 -13.94 24.68 2.24
CA GLY A 79 -13.37 25.99 1.98
C GLY A 79 -13.89 27.05 2.94
N PHE A 80 -13.19 28.18 3.01
CA PHE A 80 -13.62 29.34 3.80
C PHE A 80 -14.95 29.94 3.31
N SER A 81 -15.28 29.73 2.03
CA SER A 81 -16.54 30.10 1.40
C SER A 81 -16.89 29.11 0.26
N ALA A 82 -18.09 29.22 -0.29
CA ALA A 82 -18.53 28.36 -1.39
C ALA A 82 -17.69 28.51 -2.68
N ASP A 83 -17.09 29.67 -2.88
CA ASP A 83 -16.29 29.98 -4.06
C ASP A 83 -14.78 29.75 -3.84
N SER A 84 -14.37 29.44 -2.60
CA SER A 84 -12.97 29.20 -2.26
C SER A 84 -12.43 27.97 -2.99
N GLY A 85 -11.20 28.06 -3.47
CA GLY A 85 -10.43 26.91 -3.94
C GLY A 85 -10.12 25.99 -2.76
N VAL A 86 -10.25 24.68 -2.96
CA VAL A 86 -10.03 23.66 -1.94
C VAL A 86 -9.21 22.52 -2.52
N ILE A 87 -8.23 22.03 -1.76
CA ILE A 87 -7.40 20.88 -2.11
C ILE A 87 -7.00 20.11 -0.85
N ILE A 88 -6.88 18.79 -0.99
CA ILE A 88 -6.28 17.91 0.01
C ILE A 88 -4.98 17.34 -0.57
N THR A 89 -3.87 17.51 0.13
CA THR A 89 -2.57 17.00 -0.28
C THR A 89 -2.11 15.85 0.61
N PHE A 90 -1.25 14.98 0.07
CA PHE A 90 -0.81 13.75 0.72
C PHE A 90 0.70 13.72 0.86
N ASN A 91 1.20 13.42 2.07
CA ASN A 91 2.62 13.32 2.37
C ASN A 91 3.45 14.53 1.92
N ARG A 92 2.97 15.76 2.19
CA ARG A 92 3.62 17.01 1.72
C ARG A 92 3.81 17.01 0.21
N ASP A 93 2.72 16.74 -0.51
CA ASP A 93 2.64 16.61 -1.97
C ASP A 93 3.45 15.44 -2.59
N GLN A 94 4.19 14.65 -1.81
CA GLN A 94 4.98 13.53 -2.34
C GLN A 94 4.10 12.40 -2.88
N ALA A 95 2.89 12.25 -2.33
CA ALA A 95 1.89 11.29 -2.81
C ALA A 95 0.79 11.97 -3.64
N GLY A 96 1.04 13.19 -4.13
CA GLY A 96 0.09 13.95 -4.92
C GLY A 96 -1.00 14.63 -4.08
N ALA A 97 -2.11 14.94 -4.75
CA ALA A 97 -3.22 15.70 -4.18
C ALA A 97 -4.54 15.33 -4.89
N THR A 98 -5.67 15.65 -4.25
CA THR A 98 -6.96 15.64 -4.92
C THR A 98 -7.00 16.68 -6.04
N PRO A 99 -7.86 16.51 -7.07
CA PRO A 99 -8.17 17.62 -7.96
C PRO A 99 -8.64 18.84 -7.15
N THR A 100 -8.16 20.03 -7.50
CA THR A 100 -8.64 21.26 -6.88
C THR A 100 -10.13 21.43 -7.16
N GLY A 101 -10.92 21.58 -6.10
CA GLY A 101 -12.36 21.82 -6.15
C GLY A 101 -12.73 23.20 -5.61
N THR A 102 -14.03 23.50 -5.61
CA THR A 102 -14.60 24.69 -4.97
C THR A 102 -15.58 24.29 -3.88
N GLY A 103 -15.58 25.04 -2.78
CA GLY A 103 -16.50 24.84 -1.66
C GLY A 103 -16.14 23.64 -0.76
N THR A 104 -16.17 22.41 -1.28
CA THR A 104 -15.87 21.19 -0.49
C THR A 104 -15.12 20.17 -1.33
N VAL A 105 -14.07 19.58 -0.76
CA VAL A 105 -13.35 18.44 -1.35
C VAL A 105 -13.25 17.33 -0.31
N SER A 106 -13.26 16.08 -0.76
CA SER A 106 -13.08 14.91 0.09
C SER A 106 -12.01 13.98 -0.47
N ALA A 107 -11.26 13.36 0.44
CA ALA A 107 -10.30 12.32 0.14
C ALA A 107 -10.74 11.00 0.79
N THR A 108 -10.55 9.89 0.08
CA THR A 108 -10.83 8.55 0.58
C THR A 108 -9.54 7.76 0.63
N LEU A 109 -9.22 7.22 1.81
CA LEU A 109 -8.12 6.29 2.02
C LEU A 109 -8.67 4.91 2.34
N VAL A 110 -8.01 3.87 1.81
CA VAL A 110 -8.35 2.48 2.07
C VAL A 110 -7.24 1.87 2.92
N CYS A 111 -7.61 1.19 4.00
CA CYS A 111 -6.66 0.42 4.79
C CYS A 111 -6.28 -0.83 4.01
N ASN A 112 -5.00 -1.01 3.70
CA ASN A 112 -4.50 -2.15 2.93
C ASN A 112 -4.34 -3.41 3.81
N ASP A 113 -4.01 -4.54 3.21
CA ASP A 113 -3.82 -5.81 3.95
C ASP A 113 -2.67 -5.78 4.97
N ALA A 114 -1.75 -4.82 4.86
CA ALA A 114 -0.65 -4.59 5.80
C ALA A 114 -1.05 -3.67 6.98
N GLY A 115 -2.27 -3.13 7.00
CA GLY A 115 -2.73 -2.22 8.04
C GLY A 115 -2.24 -0.77 7.85
N GLU A 116 -2.05 -0.36 6.60
CA GLU A 116 -1.57 0.98 6.22
C GLU A 116 -2.62 1.69 5.36
N TRP A 117 -2.74 3.01 5.51
CA TRP A 117 -3.62 3.81 4.67
C TRP A 117 -3.00 4.05 3.29
N THR A 118 -3.74 3.77 2.22
CA THR A 118 -3.35 4.12 0.84
C THR A 118 -4.49 4.83 0.14
N LEU A 119 -4.20 5.54 -0.95
CA LEU A 119 -5.23 5.92 -1.91
C LEU A 119 -5.77 4.66 -2.62
N GLU A 120 -7.03 4.72 -3.07
CA GLU A 120 -7.65 3.59 -3.76
C GLU A 120 -6.87 3.22 -5.02
N GLY A 121 -6.42 1.96 -5.11
CA GLY A 121 -5.64 1.47 -6.24
C GLY A 121 -4.17 1.88 -6.24
N GLU A 122 -3.70 2.59 -5.21
CA GLU A 122 -2.31 3.00 -5.09
C GLU A 122 -1.55 2.18 -4.03
N THR A 123 -0.22 2.16 -4.16
CA THR A 123 0.68 1.45 -3.23
C THR A 123 1.42 2.41 -2.29
N ILE A 124 1.27 3.72 -2.46
CA ILE A 124 1.94 4.70 -1.61
C ILE A 124 1.21 4.78 -0.29
N VAL A 125 1.95 4.57 0.81
CA VAL A 125 1.43 4.70 2.17
C VAL A 125 1.26 6.18 2.50
N ILE A 126 0.07 6.54 2.96
CA ILE A 126 -0.27 7.89 3.39
C ILE A 126 -0.07 8.00 4.90
N THR A 127 0.86 8.86 5.29
CA THR A 127 1.21 9.13 6.70
C THR A 127 0.89 10.57 7.11
N GLU A 128 0.70 11.47 6.15
CA GLU A 128 0.33 12.87 6.39
C GLU A 128 -0.74 13.31 5.39
N ILE A 129 -1.73 14.08 5.86
CA ILE A 129 -2.72 14.76 5.01
C ILE A 129 -2.84 16.23 5.42
N GLU A 130 -3.12 17.10 4.46
CA GLU A 130 -3.30 18.53 4.68
C GLU A 130 -4.55 19.02 3.93
N CYS A 131 -5.35 19.85 4.60
CA CYS A 131 -6.50 20.53 4.01
C CYS A 131 -6.14 22.00 3.77
N GLN A 132 -6.30 22.47 2.54
CA GLN A 132 -6.04 23.85 2.16
C GLN A 132 -7.29 24.49 1.56
N SER A 133 -7.54 25.74 1.95
CA SER A 133 -8.53 26.60 1.32
C SER A 133 -7.90 27.94 0.96
N THR A 134 -8.05 28.35 -0.29
CA THR A 134 -7.60 29.66 -0.77
C THR A 134 -8.80 30.51 -1.18
N PRO A 135 -8.75 31.84 -0.96
CA PRO A 135 -9.78 32.76 -1.45
C PRO A 135 -10.04 32.65 -2.96
#